data_AF-A0AAE0LIQ7-F1
#
_entry.id   AF-A0AAE0LIQ7-F1
#
_cell.length_a   1.000
_cell.length_b   1.000
_cell.length_c   1.000
_cell.angle_alpha   90.00
_cell.angle_beta   90.00
_cell.angle_gamma   90.00
#
_symmetry.space_group_name_H-M   'P 1'
#
loop_
_entity.id
_entity.type
_entity.pdbx_description
1 polymer ?
#
loop_
_entity_poly.entity_id
_entity_poly.type
_entity_poly.pdbx_seq_one_letter_code
_entity_poly.pdbx_strand_id
1 'polypeptide(L)'
;MRQEAVGAALGTLGAWLIQALRHHRRKREAQVYELNGLHYQVLGHAWDHEIKDFKVVYRPLYHCVSEPARFEAHVLAVSHFSRWESKFNRVPLKTLPAAARRRVLAGPFTWDSKWPALPEHAASLPKGVRSRSGLGTRSHEPILLEQVLGDVKGFIETVHNRLVAAGFDAAEEGLEMDHICYRCESVQEYQDVLAALVPTFGTCMVEGMIGGRPITTVLLKEPFCHAGYSVACVEVPCPKPNRHYVSGLEHVEIVVGSPEDGVEGNQRLLDFMDACRQKGMSFNFDDRALSKTLNADISVTLTEPAPAVMHREGISSCGKALSSWSEVVVKFHQRPLYEVVHHEIKNGLVERVPDGFFARQIK
;
A
#
# COMPACT_ATOMS: atom_id res chain seq x y z
N MET A 1 30.15 6.93 24.92
CA MET A 1 29.33 6.13 23.99
C MET A 1 28.15 5.38 24.62
N ARG A 2 28.14 5.00 25.92
CA ARG A 2 26.95 4.34 26.54
C ARG A 2 25.83 5.28 26.99
N GLN A 3 26.04 6.59 27.09
CA GLN A 3 25.03 7.55 27.58
C GLN A 3 24.11 8.13 26.48
N GLU A 4 24.55 8.20 25.23
CA GLU A 4 23.74 8.80 24.13
C GLU A 4 22.70 7.83 23.56
N ALA A 5 22.97 6.53 23.56
CA ALA A 5 22.02 5.49 23.12
C ALA A 5 20.80 5.37 24.06
N VAL A 6 20.96 5.70 25.34
CA VAL A 6 19.87 5.68 26.34
C VAL A 6 18.93 6.88 26.16
N GLY A 7 19.45 8.04 25.73
CA GLY A 7 18.66 9.25 25.49
C GLY A 7 17.73 9.14 24.27
N ALA A 8 18.18 8.52 23.18
CA ALA A 8 17.38 8.32 21.97
C ALA A 8 16.26 7.27 22.17
N ALA A 9 16.54 6.18 22.90
CA ALA A 9 15.54 5.16 23.24
C ALA A 9 14.48 5.69 24.22
N LEU A 10 14.85 6.56 25.16
CA LEU A 10 13.89 7.24 26.05
C LEU A 10 13.03 8.28 25.31
N GLY A 11 13.56 8.94 24.29
CA GLY A 11 12.82 9.89 23.46
C GLY A 11 11.72 9.24 22.60
N THR A 12 12.00 8.08 22.02
CA THR A 12 11.02 7.32 21.21
C THR A 12 9.99 6.60 22.07
N LEU A 13 10.38 6.01 23.20
CA LEU A 13 9.44 5.50 24.22
C LEU A 13 8.57 6.62 24.79
N GLY A 14 9.14 7.81 25.02
CA GLY A 14 8.42 8.99 25.48
C GLY A 14 7.39 9.49 24.46
N ALA A 15 7.76 9.57 23.18
CA ALA A 15 6.85 9.94 22.10
C ALA A 15 5.73 8.90 21.90
N TRP A 16 6.06 7.61 21.94
CA TRP A 16 5.09 6.51 21.85
C TRP A 16 4.14 6.51 23.05
N LEU A 17 4.66 6.74 24.26
CA LEU A 17 3.87 6.86 25.48
C LEU A 17 2.97 8.11 25.42
N ILE A 18 3.46 9.25 24.96
CA ILE A 18 2.65 10.47 24.76
C ILE A 18 1.57 10.24 23.71
N GLN A 19 1.86 9.56 22.60
CA GLN A 19 0.90 9.24 21.55
C GLN A 19 -0.13 8.20 22.02
N ALA A 20 0.30 7.19 22.77
CA ALA A 20 -0.57 6.20 23.41
C ALA A 20 -1.45 6.84 24.48
N LEU A 21 -0.92 7.76 25.30
CA LEU A 21 -1.68 8.53 26.27
C LEU A 21 -2.68 9.48 25.59
N ARG A 22 -2.28 10.16 24.50
CA ARG A 22 -3.18 10.99 23.68
C ARG A 22 -4.27 10.14 23.00
N HIS A 23 -3.94 8.95 22.52
CA HIS A 23 -4.89 7.99 21.94
C HIS A 23 -5.86 7.48 23.02
N HIS A 24 -5.35 7.15 24.20
CA HIS A 24 -6.15 6.67 25.32
C HIS A 24 -7.04 7.77 25.92
N ARG A 25 -6.55 9.01 25.98
CA ARG A 25 -7.32 10.20 26.37
C ARG A 25 -8.43 10.50 25.36
N ARG A 26 -8.14 10.46 24.06
CA ARG A 26 -9.15 10.63 22.99
C ARG A 26 -10.20 9.51 22.96
N LYS A 27 -9.86 8.29 23.40
CA LYS A 27 -10.86 7.23 23.63
C LYS A 27 -11.76 7.51 24.84
N ARG A 28 -11.24 8.13 25.91
CA ARG A 28 -12.04 8.54 27.08
C ARG A 28 -13.04 9.65 26.74
N GLU A 29 -12.74 10.44 25.73
CA GLU A 29 -13.59 11.54 25.23
C GLU A 29 -14.59 11.09 24.15
N ALA A 30 -14.57 9.82 23.74
CA ALA A 30 -15.49 9.28 22.75
C ALA A 30 -16.95 9.42 23.21
N GLN A 31 -17.79 9.95 22.33
CA GLN A 31 -19.21 10.07 22.58
C GLN A 31 -19.91 8.78 22.20
N VAL A 32 -20.36 8.02 23.20
CA VAL A 32 -21.01 6.72 23.02
C VAL A 32 -22.45 6.79 23.52
N TYR A 33 -23.34 6.15 22.79
CA TYR A 33 -24.78 6.16 23.02
C TYR A 33 -25.34 4.74 22.95
N GLU A 34 -26.50 4.55 23.58
CA GLU A 34 -27.26 3.31 23.63
C GLU A 34 -28.67 3.54 23.07
N LEU A 35 -29.18 2.55 22.35
CA LEU A 35 -30.57 2.46 21.91
C LEU A 35 -30.97 0.99 21.83
N ASN A 36 -32.02 0.60 22.55
CA ASN A 36 -32.59 -0.76 22.57
C ASN A 36 -31.57 -1.88 22.84
N GLY A 37 -30.65 -1.65 23.78
CA GLY A 37 -29.57 -2.57 24.16
C GLY A 37 -28.35 -2.54 23.22
N LEU A 38 -28.39 -1.74 22.15
CA LEU A 38 -27.32 -1.63 21.16
C LEU A 38 -26.53 -0.34 21.36
N HIS A 39 -25.24 -0.38 21.03
CA HIS A 39 -24.30 0.71 21.34
C HIS A 39 -23.74 1.35 20.08
N TYR A 40 -23.56 2.67 20.11
CA TYR A 40 -23.18 3.49 18.96
C TYR A 40 -22.17 4.56 19.35
N GLN A 41 -21.23 4.88 18.47
CA GLN A 41 -20.28 5.97 18.66
C GLN A 41 -20.60 7.11 17.68
N VAL A 42 -20.70 8.34 18.19
CA VAL A 42 -20.78 9.55 17.36
C VAL A 42 -19.38 9.91 16.88
N LEU A 43 -19.26 10.12 15.57
CA LEU A 43 -18.01 10.47 14.89
C LEU A 43 -17.92 11.95 14.57
N GLY A 44 -19.07 12.64 14.49
CA GLY A 44 -19.14 14.08 14.24
C GLY A 44 -20.50 14.50 13.69
N HIS A 45 -20.50 15.62 12.96
CA HIS A 45 -21.68 16.15 12.29
C HIS A 45 -21.36 16.37 10.81
N ALA A 46 -22.34 16.20 9.93
CA ALA A 46 -22.21 16.42 8.49
C ALA A 46 -23.34 17.32 8.00
N TRP A 47 -23.03 18.20 7.05
CA TRP A 47 -24.03 19.03 6.38
C TRP A 47 -24.83 18.20 5.38
N ASP A 48 -26.15 18.30 5.42
CA ASP A 48 -27.05 17.65 4.47
C ASP A 48 -27.60 18.69 3.48
N HIS A 49 -27.25 18.52 2.21
CA HIS A 49 -27.62 19.46 1.15
C HIS A 49 -29.10 19.41 0.75
N GLU A 50 -29.83 18.34 1.05
CA GLU A 50 -31.25 18.20 0.68
C GLU A 50 -32.14 18.95 1.68
N ILE A 51 -31.87 18.81 2.97
CA ILE A 51 -32.65 19.42 4.05
C ILE A 51 -32.09 20.76 4.54
N LYS A 52 -30.88 21.13 4.11
CA LYS A 52 -30.15 22.34 4.53
C LYS A 52 -29.91 22.42 6.04
N ASP A 53 -29.51 21.30 6.65
CA ASP A 53 -29.24 21.21 8.08
C ASP A 53 -28.12 20.20 8.36
N PHE A 54 -27.56 20.24 9.57
CA PHE A 54 -26.57 19.28 10.02
C PHE A 54 -27.24 17.98 10.52
N LYS A 55 -26.56 16.85 10.29
CA LYS A 55 -26.91 15.54 10.84
C LYS A 55 -25.79 15.02 11.74
N VAL A 56 -26.17 14.28 12.76
CA VAL A 56 -25.26 13.48 13.59
C VAL A 56 -24.76 12.31 12.75
N VAL A 57 -23.44 12.14 12.65
CA VAL A 57 -22.81 10.98 12.02
C VAL A 57 -22.39 10.00 13.11
N TYR A 58 -22.84 8.75 12.99
CA TYR A 58 -22.59 7.74 14.00
C TYR A 58 -22.36 6.35 13.38
N ARG A 59 -21.76 5.45 14.18
CA ARG A 59 -21.53 4.06 13.81
C ARG A 59 -22.02 3.11 14.90
N PRO A 60 -22.42 1.87 14.57
CA PRO A 60 -22.65 0.83 15.56
C PRO A 60 -21.33 0.28 16.13
N LEU A 61 -21.37 -0.12 17.40
CA LEU A 61 -20.29 -0.81 18.13
C LEU A 61 -20.58 -2.32 18.27
N TYR A 62 -21.30 -2.88 17.31
CA TYR A 62 -21.63 -4.30 17.20
C TYR A 62 -21.57 -4.72 15.72
N HIS A 63 -21.58 -6.02 15.46
CA HIS A 63 -21.64 -6.53 14.08
C HIS A 63 -23.07 -6.42 13.54
N CYS A 64 -23.25 -5.64 12.48
CA CYS A 64 -24.49 -5.60 11.71
C CYS A 64 -24.43 -6.69 10.64
N VAL A 65 -25.21 -7.76 10.80
CA VAL A 65 -25.40 -8.77 9.76
C VAL A 65 -26.50 -8.29 8.83
N SER A 66 -26.34 -8.45 7.51
CA SER A 66 -27.42 -8.17 6.56
C SER A 66 -28.54 -9.20 6.74
N GLU A 67 -29.80 -8.75 6.79
CA GLU A 67 -30.94 -9.66 6.72
C GLU A 67 -31.12 -10.16 5.28
N PRO A 68 -31.58 -11.41 5.06
CA PRO A 68 -31.96 -11.88 3.73
C PRO A 68 -32.96 -10.92 3.09
N ALA A 69 -32.66 -10.46 1.87
CA ALA A 69 -33.40 -9.43 1.11
C ALA A 69 -33.31 -7.97 1.62
N ARG A 70 -32.41 -7.67 2.58
CA ARG A 70 -32.03 -6.29 2.94
C ARG A 70 -30.56 -6.03 2.62
N PHE A 71 -30.31 -4.96 1.88
CA PHE A 71 -28.98 -4.60 1.37
C PHE A 71 -28.17 -3.71 2.34
N GLU A 72 -28.63 -3.54 3.58
CA GLU A 72 -28.10 -2.53 4.50
C GLU A 72 -27.41 -3.21 5.70
N ALA A 73 -26.11 -3.44 5.61
CA ALA A 73 -25.24 -3.59 6.78
C ALA A 73 -24.74 -2.19 7.16
N HIS A 74 -25.39 -1.53 8.12
CA HIS A 74 -25.02 -0.17 8.50
C HIS A 74 -23.67 -0.16 9.21
N VAL A 75 -22.65 0.30 8.52
CA VAL A 75 -21.31 0.54 9.07
C VAL A 75 -21.14 2.00 9.47
N LEU A 76 -21.88 2.88 8.82
CA LEU A 76 -22.04 4.29 9.14
C LEU A 76 -23.49 4.69 8.92
N ALA A 77 -24.01 5.60 9.73
CA ALA A 77 -25.35 6.14 9.59
C ALA A 77 -25.38 7.63 9.96
N VAL A 78 -26.42 8.32 9.50
CA VAL A 78 -26.69 9.71 9.88
C VAL A 78 -28.09 9.86 10.46
N SER A 79 -28.27 10.76 11.42
CA SER A 79 -29.56 11.08 12.03
C SER A 79 -29.71 12.58 12.23
N HIS A 80 -30.94 13.08 12.13
CA HIS A 80 -31.24 14.44 12.59
C HIS A 80 -31.05 14.54 14.11
N PHE A 81 -30.62 15.70 14.59
CA PHE A 81 -30.39 15.95 16.02
C PHE A 81 -31.61 15.65 16.88
N SER A 82 -32.79 16.15 16.50
CA SER A 82 -34.03 15.93 17.25
C SER A 82 -34.40 14.44 17.40
N ARG A 83 -34.19 13.65 16.34
CA ARG A 83 -34.38 12.19 16.38
C ARG A 83 -33.29 11.49 17.19
N TRP A 84 -32.06 11.99 17.13
CA TRP A 84 -30.93 11.45 17.87
C TRP A 84 -31.15 11.63 19.37
N GLU A 85 -31.38 12.85 19.81
CA GLU A 85 -31.57 13.23 21.22
C GLU A 85 -32.79 12.54 21.84
N SER A 86 -33.86 12.32 21.08
CA SER A 86 -35.08 11.66 21.59
C SER A 86 -34.98 10.14 21.71
N LYS A 87 -34.02 9.50 21.04
CA LYS A 87 -33.93 8.02 20.98
C LYS A 87 -32.67 7.46 21.59
N PHE A 88 -31.56 8.19 21.55
CA PHE A 88 -30.26 7.68 21.93
C PHE A 88 -29.85 8.21 23.30
N ASN A 89 -29.53 7.30 24.21
CA ASN A 89 -29.09 7.63 25.56
C ASN A 89 -27.56 7.67 25.61
N ARG A 90 -26.97 8.78 26.05
CA ARG A 90 -25.51 8.83 26.23
C ARG A 90 -25.09 7.89 27.35
N VAL A 91 -24.09 7.05 27.11
CA VAL A 91 -23.59 6.08 28.09
C VAL A 91 -22.09 6.25 28.35
N PRO A 92 -21.61 6.06 29.59
CA PRO A 92 -20.18 6.11 29.88
C PRO A 92 -19.41 4.97 29.20
N LEU A 93 -18.21 5.23 28.66
CA LEU A 93 -17.38 4.20 28.02
C LEU A 93 -17.15 2.96 28.91
N LYS A 94 -17.00 3.17 30.23
CA LYS A 94 -16.78 2.10 31.22
C LYS A 94 -17.95 1.13 31.35
N THR A 95 -19.17 1.56 31.02
CA THR A 95 -20.39 0.73 31.12
C THR A 95 -20.61 -0.13 29.87
N LEU A 96 -19.80 0.06 28.82
CA LEU A 96 -19.94 -0.74 27.60
C LEU A 96 -19.55 -2.21 27.83
N PRO A 97 -20.29 -3.15 27.21
CA PRO A 97 -19.84 -4.54 27.08
C PRO A 97 -18.43 -4.60 26.47
N ALA A 98 -17.63 -5.58 26.90
CA ALA A 98 -16.24 -5.71 26.46
C ALA A 98 -16.10 -5.75 24.93
N ALA A 99 -17.04 -6.41 24.25
CA ALA A 99 -17.11 -6.45 22.80
C ALA A 99 -17.31 -5.05 22.17
N ALA A 100 -18.25 -4.26 22.66
CA ALA A 100 -18.49 -2.90 22.15
C ALA A 100 -17.31 -1.97 22.45
N ARG A 101 -16.74 -2.07 23.66
CA ARG A 101 -15.60 -1.25 24.10
C ARG A 101 -14.37 -1.40 23.22
N ARG A 102 -14.09 -2.62 22.72
CA ARG A 102 -12.98 -2.88 21.79
C ARG A 102 -13.13 -2.21 20.43
N ARG A 103 -14.35 -1.83 20.04
CA ARG A 103 -14.67 -1.22 18.73
C ARG A 103 -14.65 0.31 18.75
N VAL A 104 -14.47 0.93 19.92
CA VAL A 104 -14.48 2.40 20.06
C VAL A 104 -13.21 3.03 19.49
N LEU A 105 -13.39 4.03 18.64
CA LEU A 105 -12.32 4.79 17.99
C LEU A 105 -11.87 5.98 18.85
N ALA A 106 -10.64 6.45 18.60
CA ALA A 106 -10.11 7.63 19.28
C ALA A 106 -10.56 8.92 18.55
N GLY A 107 -11.33 9.79 19.20
CA GLY A 107 -11.67 11.13 18.69
C GLY A 107 -12.72 11.17 17.55
N PRO A 108 -13.13 12.38 17.12
CA PRO A 108 -14.00 12.55 15.96
C PRO A 108 -13.21 12.28 14.67
N PHE A 109 -13.83 11.56 13.73
CA PHE A 109 -13.25 11.09 12.45
C PHE A 109 -11.75 10.81 12.48
N THR A 110 -11.34 9.73 13.14
CA THR A 110 -10.04 9.12 12.86
C THR A 110 -10.23 8.00 11.84
N TRP A 111 -9.46 8.05 10.75
CA TRP A 111 -9.26 6.91 9.87
C TRP A 111 -8.62 5.79 10.71
N ASP A 112 -9.39 4.75 11.06
CA ASP A 112 -8.88 3.58 11.79
C ASP A 112 -8.63 2.45 10.78
N SER A 113 -7.35 2.11 10.58
CA SER A 113 -6.92 0.98 9.76
C SER A 113 -7.31 -0.39 10.32
N LYS A 114 -7.86 -0.45 11.54
CA LYS A 114 -8.42 -1.65 12.19
C LYS A 114 -9.94 -1.71 12.14
N TRP A 115 -10.58 -0.86 11.32
CA TRP A 115 -11.99 -1.00 11.02
C TRP A 115 -12.25 -2.40 10.45
N PRO A 116 -13.13 -3.23 11.05
CA PRO A 116 -13.31 -4.60 10.59
C PRO A 116 -13.79 -4.58 9.13
N ALA A 117 -13.13 -5.36 8.28
CA ALA A 117 -13.51 -5.58 6.90
C ALA A 117 -15.03 -5.87 6.82
N LEU A 118 -15.69 -5.19 5.89
CA LEU A 118 -17.11 -5.30 5.63
C LEU A 118 -17.48 -6.75 5.28
N PRO A 119 -18.66 -7.26 5.66
CA PRO A 119 -19.09 -8.60 5.23
C PRO A 119 -19.22 -8.66 3.71
N GLU A 120 -18.74 -9.75 3.09
CA GLU A 120 -18.66 -10.06 1.64
C GLU A 120 -20.00 -10.03 0.85
N HIS A 121 -21.11 -9.65 1.47
CA HIS A 121 -22.44 -9.70 0.88
C HIS A 121 -23.18 -8.38 1.02
N ALA A 122 -22.67 -7.33 0.36
CA ALA A 122 -23.46 -6.15 0.06
C ALA A 122 -23.90 -6.22 -1.40
N ALA A 123 -25.17 -6.57 -1.63
CA ALA A 123 -25.68 -6.63 -2.98
C ALA A 123 -26.12 -5.24 -3.47
N SER A 124 -25.89 -4.98 -4.76
CA SER A 124 -26.35 -3.78 -5.47
C SER A 124 -27.87 -3.70 -5.40
N LEU A 125 -28.42 -2.53 -5.06
CA LEU A 125 -29.87 -2.29 -5.18
C LEU A 125 -30.28 -2.39 -6.66
N PRO A 126 -31.36 -3.11 -7.00
CA PRO A 126 -31.94 -3.08 -8.34
C PRO A 126 -32.32 -1.64 -8.73
N LYS A 127 -32.14 -1.31 -10.02
CA LYS A 127 -32.48 0.01 -10.58
C LYS A 127 -33.93 0.37 -10.22
N GLY A 128 -34.13 1.47 -9.49
CA GLY A 128 -35.46 1.97 -9.08
C GLY A 128 -35.91 1.61 -7.66
N VAL A 129 -35.20 0.74 -6.95
CA VAL A 129 -35.47 0.46 -5.52
C VAL A 129 -34.77 1.50 -4.66
N ARG A 130 -35.54 2.30 -3.92
CA ARG A 130 -34.99 3.21 -2.89
C ARG A 130 -34.80 2.43 -1.59
N SER A 131 -33.68 2.64 -0.90
CA SER A 131 -33.55 2.20 0.49
C SER A 131 -34.70 2.79 1.31
N ARG A 132 -35.32 1.99 2.17
CA ARG A 132 -36.41 2.49 3.05
C ARG A 132 -35.90 3.50 4.08
N SER A 133 -34.58 3.63 4.22
CA SER A 133 -33.89 4.56 5.13
C SER A 133 -33.58 5.93 4.51
N GLY A 134 -33.76 6.12 3.19
CA GLY A 134 -33.57 7.41 2.52
C GLY A 134 -32.13 7.92 2.46
N LEU A 135 -31.16 7.13 2.90
CA LEU A 135 -29.74 7.49 2.92
C LEU A 135 -28.95 6.31 2.37
N GLY A 136 -28.48 6.43 1.12
CA GLY A 136 -27.66 5.42 0.48
C GLY A 136 -26.32 5.28 1.21
N THR A 137 -26.10 4.16 1.90
CA THR A 137 -24.77 3.79 2.37
C THR A 137 -24.16 2.84 1.34
N ARG A 138 -23.13 3.28 0.62
CA ARG A 138 -22.29 2.39 -0.19
C ARG A 138 -21.25 1.74 0.74
N SER A 139 -21.19 0.42 0.73
CA SER A 139 -20.17 -0.41 1.37
C SER A 139 -18.95 -0.53 0.44
N HIS A 140 -17.74 -0.36 0.97
CA HIS A 140 -16.49 -0.60 0.25
C HIS A 140 -15.92 -1.97 0.64
N GLU A 141 -15.76 -2.91 -0.29
CA GLU A 141 -14.99 -4.15 -0.04
C GLU A 141 -13.58 -3.80 0.50
N PRO A 142 -12.96 -4.66 1.35
CA PRO A 142 -11.55 -4.50 1.65
C PRO A 142 -10.79 -4.54 0.33
N ILE A 143 -10.14 -3.44 -0.01
CA ILE A 143 -9.32 -3.40 -1.21
C ILE A 143 -8.22 -4.45 -1.03
N LEU A 144 -8.06 -5.33 -2.02
CA LEU A 144 -6.96 -6.28 -2.08
C LEU A 144 -5.73 -5.58 -2.65
N LEU A 145 -4.52 -6.05 -2.30
CA LEU A 145 -3.30 -5.46 -2.83
C LEU A 145 -3.29 -5.53 -4.36
N GLU A 146 -3.80 -6.63 -4.91
CA GLU A 146 -3.94 -6.88 -6.34
C GLU A 146 -4.97 -5.98 -7.02
N GLN A 147 -5.91 -5.39 -6.26
CA GLN A 147 -6.82 -4.37 -6.80
C GLN A 147 -6.15 -2.99 -6.89
N VAL A 148 -5.06 -2.76 -6.13
CA VAL A 148 -4.26 -1.53 -6.21
C VAL A 148 -3.13 -1.68 -7.22
N LEU A 149 -2.43 -2.82 -7.20
CA LEU A 149 -1.19 -3.02 -7.93
C LEU A 149 -1.34 -3.93 -9.17
N GLY A 150 -2.48 -4.60 -9.34
CA GLY A 150 -2.67 -5.62 -10.37
C GLY A 150 -2.15 -7.00 -9.96
N ASP A 151 -1.91 -7.88 -10.94
CA ASP A 151 -1.50 -9.27 -10.70
C ASP A 151 -0.03 -9.39 -10.27
N VAL A 152 0.24 -9.09 -9.00
CA VAL A 152 1.59 -9.14 -8.41
C VAL A 152 2.17 -10.56 -8.45
N LYS A 153 1.33 -11.59 -8.26
CA LYS A 153 1.77 -13.00 -8.30
C LYS A 153 2.25 -13.36 -9.69
N GLY A 154 1.40 -13.17 -10.70
CA GLY A 154 1.75 -13.45 -12.08
C GLY A 154 2.98 -12.65 -12.56
N PHE A 155 3.15 -11.42 -12.08
CA PHE A 155 4.34 -10.63 -12.40
C PHE A 155 5.62 -11.24 -11.84
N ILE A 156 5.63 -11.60 -10.54
CA ILE A 156 6.77 -12.25 -9.90
C ILE A 156 7.08 -13.61 -10.54
N GLU A 157 6.07 -14.43 -10.83
CA GLU A 157 6.27 -15.71 -11.54
C GLU A 157 6.89 -15.50 -12.91
N THR A 158 6.42 -14.48 -13.65
CA THR A 158 6.97 -14.13 -14.96
C THR A 158 8.44 -13.73 -14.86
N VAL A 159 8.80 -12.90 -13.88
CA VAL A 159 10.20 -12.51 -13.62
C VAL A 159 11.04 -13.71 -13.27
N HIS A 160 10.60 -14.53 -12.30
CA HIS A 160 11.31 -15.71 -11.84
C HIS A 160 11.63 -16.66 -13.01
N ASN A 161 10.60 -17.03 -13.78
CA ASN A 161 10.75 -17.95 -14.90
C ASN A 161 11.71 -17.42 -15.97
N ARG A 162 11.73 -16.10 -16.21
CA ARG A 162 12.65 -15.49 -17.19
C ARG A 162 14.08 -15.40 -16.68
N LEU A 163 14.30 -15.13 -15.40
CA LEU A 163 15.64 -15.17 -14.80
C LEU A 163 16.20 -16.59 -14.89
N VAL A 164 15.41 -17.60 -14.51
CA VAL A 164 15.80 -19.02 -14.62
C VAL A 164 16.12 -19.39 -16.07
N ALA A 165 15.28 -18.97 -17.03
CA ALA A 165 15.55 -19.19 -18.45
C ALA A 165 16.82 -18.49 -18.96
N ALA A 166 17.21 -17.37 -18.35
CA ALA A 166 18.46 -16.67 -18.64
C ALA A 166 19.69 -17.27 -17.92
N GLY A 167 19.49 -18.35 -17.14
CA GLY A 167 20.54 -19.08 -16.43
C GLY A 167 20.79 -18.60 -15.01
N PHE A 168 19.85 -17.89 -14.39
CA PHE A 168 19.99 -17.33 -13.05
C PHE A 168 18.75 -17.58 -12.19
N ASP A 169 18.88 -18.41 -11.15
CA ASP A 169 17.84 -18.61 -10.15
C ASP A 169 18.14 -17.82 -8.88
N ALA A 170 17.67 -16.57 -8.83
CA ALA A 170 17.90 -15.69 -7.68
C ALA A 170 17.23 -16.20 -6.40
N ALA A 171 16.11 -16.92 -6.51
CA ALA A 171 15.40 -17.48 -5.37
C ALA A 171 16.18 -18.66 -4.77
N GLU A 172 16.74 -19.54 -5.61
CA GLU A 172 17.61 -20.63 -5.16
C GLU A 172 18.91 -20.11 -4.52
N GLU A 173 19.47 -19.01 -5.05
CA GLU A 173 20.63 -18.33 -4.44
C GLU A 173 20.27 -17.58 -3.13
N GLY A 174 18.98 -17.56 -2.73
CA GLY A 174 18.52 -16.93 -1.50
C GLY A 174 18.55 -15.41 -1.54
N LEU A 175 18.53 -14.81 -2.73
CA LEU A 175 18.56 -13.36 -2.90
C LEU A 175 17.18 -12.74 -2.64
N GLU A 176 17.21 -11.54 -2.06
CA GLU A 176 16.02 -10.77 -1.76
C GLU A 176 15.54 -10.02 -3.01
N MET A 177 14.27 -10.17 -3.36
CA MET A 177 13.57 -9.24 -4.25
C MET A 177 13.10 -8.06 -3.39
N ASP A 178 13.92 -7.03 -3.29
CA ASP A 178 13.73 -5.94 -2.33
C ASP A 178 12.44 -5.17 -2.57
N HIS A 179 12.20 -4.77 -3.83
CA HIS A 179 10.99 -4.05 -4.17
C HIS A 179 10.47 -4.32 -5.58
N ILE A 180 9.17 -4.04 -5.73
CA ILE A 180 8.49 -4.01 -7.01
C ILE A 180 8.09 -2.56 -7.32
N CYS A 181 8.28 -2.15 -8.57
CA CYS A 181 7.83 -0.84 -9.05
C CYS A 181 6.45 -0.93 -9.71
N TYR A 182 5.51 -0.12 -9.22
CA TYR A 182 4.24 0.15 -9.89
C TYR A 182 4.31 1.51 -10.59
N ARG A 183 4.29 1.51 -11.92
CA ARG A 183 4.33 2.73 -12.73
C ARG A 183 2.92 3.33 -12.85
N CYS A 184 2.82 4.65 -12.72
CA CYS A 184 1.56 5.38 -12.94
C CYS A 184 1.59 6.14 -14.28
N GLU A 185 0.46 6.18 -14.98
CA GLU A 185 0.30 6.95 -16.22
C GLU A 185 0.05 8.44 -15.96
N SER A 186 -0.54 8.78 -14.81
CA SER A 186 -0.92 10.14 -14.45
C SER A 186 -0.52 10.52 -13.02
N VAL A 187 -0.41 11.83 -12.77
CA VAL A 187 -0.17 12.38 -11.42
C VAL A 187 -1.33 12.04 -10.49
N GLN A 188 -2.56 12.03 -11.00
CA GLN A 188 -3.75 11.67 -10.22
C GLN A 188 -3.70 10.20 -9.80
N GLU A 189 -3.37 9.29 -10.71
CA GLU A 189 -3.23 7.87 -10.38
C GLU A 189 -2.13 7.65 -9.34
N TYR A 190 -0.99 8.32 -9.45
CA TYR A 190 0.07 8.27 -8.42
C TYR A 190 -0.47 8.63 -7.02
N GLN A 191 -1.30 9.67 -6.92
CA GLN A 191 -1.92 10.07 -5.66
C GLN A 191 -2.96 9.04 -5.18
N ASP A 192 -3.78 8.51 -6.09
CA ASP A 192 -4.83 7.54 -5.76
C ASP A 192 -4.24 6.20 -5.30
N VAL A 193 -3.20 5.71 -5.99
CA VAL A 193 -2.45 4.50 -5.62
C VAL A 193 -1.84 4.66 -4.24
N LEU A 194 -1.18 5.78 -3.96
CA LEU A 194 -0.59 6.02 -2.63
C LEU A 194 -1.65 6.18 -1.54
N ALA A 195 -2.77 6.84 -1.85
CA ALA A 195 -3.90 6.99 -0.93
C ALA A 195 -4.55 5.65 -0.59
N ALA A 196 -4.51 4.66 -1.49
CA ALA A 196 -4.94 3.29 -1.22
C ALA A 196 -3.86 2.46 -0.50
N LEU A 197 -2.62 2.52 -1.00
CA LEU A 197 -1.51 1.64 -0.63
C LEU A 197 -1.01 1.93 0.79
N VAL A 198 -0.72 3.19 1.10
CA VAL A 198 -0.09 3.58 2.37
C VAL A 198 -0.97 3.27 3.58
N PRO A 199 -2.21 3.76 3.72
CA PRO A 199 -2.97 3.52 4.94
C PRO A 199 -3.34 2.04 5.13
N THR A 200 -3.56 1.32 4.04
CA THR A 200 -4.09 -0.05 4.06
C THR A 200 -2.98 -1.08 4.22
N PHE A 201 -1.95 -1.02 3.37
CA PHE A 201 -0.97 -2.10 3.24
C PHE A 201 0.42 -1.77 3.78
N GLY A 202 0.75 -0.51 4.05
CA GLY A 202 2.13 -0.15 4.36
C GLY A 202 2.31 1.11 5.19
N THR A 203 3.49 1.69 5.04
CA THR A 203 3.88 3.02 5.53
C THR A 203 4.78 3.67 4.50
N CYS A 204 4.58 4.95 4.22
CA CYS A 204 5.51 5.72 3.40
C CYS A 204 6.86 5.85 4.15
N MET A 205 7.93 5.29 3.59
CA MET A 205 9.29 5.47 4.12
C MET A 205 9.86 6.82 3.69
N VAL A 206 9.69 7.14 2.41
CA VAL A 206 10.14 8.40 1.81
C VAL A 206 9.25 8.75 0.62
N GLU A 207 9.04 10.04 0.43
CA GLU A 207 8.56 10.64 -0.81
C GLU A 207 9.58 11.72 -1.19
N GLY A 208 10.42 11.41 -2.18
CA GLY A 208 11.56 12.23 -2.57
C GLY A 208 11.49 12.67 -4.03
N MET A 209 12.13 13.79 -4.36
CA MET A 209 12.36 14.21 -5.74
C MET A 209 13.52 13.44 -6.34
N ILE A 210 13.24 12.65 -7.36
CA ILE A 210 14.25 11.85 -8.06
C ILE A 210 14.08 12.06 -9.57
N GLY A 211 15.09 12.64 -10.21
CA GLY A 211 15.06 12.89 -11.65
C GLY A 211 13.90 13.78 -12.10
N GLY A 212 13.57 14.79 -11.28
CA GLY A 212 12.54 15.80 -11.56
C GLY A 212 11.10 15.40 -11.26
N ARG A 213 10.86 14.28 -10.54
CA ARG A 213 9.52 13.85 -10.12
C ARG A 213 9.52 13.24 -8.71
N PRO A 214 8.38 13.26 -8.01
CA PRO A 214 8.18 12.47 -6.80
C PRO A 214 8.31 10.98 -7.08
N ILE A 215 9.04 10.28 -6.22
CA ILE A 215 9.05 8.82 -6.13
C ILE A 215 8.81 8.47 -4.66
N THR A 216 7.85 7.58 -4.42
CA THR A 216 7.46 7.17 -3.08
C THR A 216 7.81 5.71 -2.87
N THR A 217 8.54 5.42 -1.81
CA THR A 217 8.79 4.05 -1.36
C THR A 217 7.87 3.72 -0.20
N VAL A 218 7.06 2.68 -0.36
CA VAL A 218 6.15 2.17 0.66
C VAL A 218 6.69 0.86 1.20
N LEU A 219 6.96 0.82 2.50
CA LEU A 219 7.26 -0.42 3.22
C LEU A 219 5.94 -1.11 3.58
N LEU A 220 5.75 -2.34 3.13
CA LEU A 220 4.56 -3.13 3.45
C LEU A 220 4.55 -3.54 4.92
N LYS A 221 3.37 -3.57 5.54
CA LYS A 221 3.18 -4.04 6.93
C LYS A 221 3.52 -5.51 7.07
N GLU A 222 3.20 -6.28 6.03
CA GLU A 222 3.54 -7.69 5.87
C GLU A 222 4.17 -7.85 4.49
N PRO A 223 5.41 -8.37 4.38
CA PRO A 223 6.03 -8.64 3.10
C PRO A 223 5.18 -9.58 2.25
N PHE A 224 5.18 -9.35 0.95
CA PHE A 224 4.50 -10.22 0.00
C PHE A 224 5.41 -11.40 -0.37
N CYS A 225 4.98 -12.63 -0.08
CA CYS A 225 5.78 -13.82 -0.34
C CYS A 225 5.24 -14.62 -1.54
N HIS A 226 6.07 -14.83 -2.56
CA HIS A 226 5.69 -15.60 -3.74
C HIS A 226 6.92 -16.08 -4.55
N ALA A 227 6.83 -17.25 -5.19
CA ALA A 227 7.91 -17.85 -6.00
C ALA A 227 9.30 -17.88 -5.30
N GLY A 228 9.33 -18.13 -3.98
CA GLY A 228 10.56 -18.13 -3.18
C GLY A 228 11.06 -16.75 -2.74
N TYR A 229 10.46 -15.67 -3.22
CA TYR A 229 10.81 -14.30 -2.84
C TYR A 229 9.96 -13.78 -1.68
N SER A 230 10.54 -12.83 -0.95
CA SER A 230 9.86 -11.98 0.03
C SER A 230 10.06 -10.52 -0.37
N VAL A 231 8.99 -9.86 -0.80
CA VAL A 231 9.02 -8.46 -1.25
C VAL A 231 8.49 -7.55 -0.15
N ALA A 232 9.37 -6.74 0.43
CA ALA A 232 9.01 -5.87 1.54
C ALA A 232 8.53 -4.48 1.09
N CYS A 233 8.98 -4.01 -0.07
CA CYS A 233 8.76 -2.64 -0.52
C CYS A 233 8.02 -2.56 -1.86
N VAL A 234 7.24 -1.50 -2.03
CA VAL A 234 6.68 -1.09 -3.32
C VAL A 234 7.18 0.32 -3.63
N GLU A 235 7.79 0.49 -4.79
CA GLU A 235 8.14 1.80 -5.33
C GLU A 235 7.01 2.30 -6.24
N VAL A 236 6.54 3.51 -5.99
CA VAL A 236 5.53 4.18 -6.82
C VAL A 236 6.12 5.50 -7.31
N PRO A 237 6.61 5.56 -8.55
CA PRO A 237 7.11 6.79 -9.15
C PRO A 237 6.01 7.58 -9.88
N CYS A 238 5.88 8.87 -9.55
CA CYS A 238 5.04 9.80 -10.30
C CYS A 238 5.52 9.88 -11.76
N PRO A 239 4.65 9.95 -12.77
CA PRO A 239 5.08 10.08 -14.16
C PRO A 239 5.89 11.36 -14.38
N LYS A 240 6.90 11.29 -15.26
CA LYS A 240 7.62 12.48 -15.74
C LYS A 240 6.70 13.32 -16.63
N PRO A 241 6.78 14.66 -16.55
CA PRO A 241 6.12 15.52 -17.53
C PRO A 241 6.54 15.14 -18.96
N ASN A 242 5.59 15.18 -19.91
CA ASN A 242 5.81 14.91 -21.34
C ASN A 242 6.36 13.52 -21.69
N ARG A 243 6.22 12.53 -20.79
CA ARG A 243 6.56 11.15 -21.09
C ARG A 243 5.36 10.27 -20.81
N HIS A 244 5.01 9.44 -21.79
CA HIS A 244 3.92 8.49 -21.66
C HIS A 244 4.41 7.23 -20.94
N TYR A 245 3.61 6.78 -19.99
CA TYR A 245 3.78 5.54 -19.25
C TYR A 245 2.48 4.76 -19.33
N VAL A 246 2.58 3.43 -19.27
CA VAL A 246 1.44 2.55 -19.08
C VAL A 246 1.38 2.22 -17.59
N SER A 247 0.19 2.31 -17.00
CA SER A 247 -0.04 1.94 -15.60
C SER A 247 0.20 0.46 -15.36
N GLY A 248 0.83 0.12 -14.24
CA GLY A 248 1.00 -1.26 -13.82
C GLY A 248 2.38 -1.60 -13.28
N LEU A 249 2.52 -2.88 -12.90
CA LEU A 249 3.79 -3.48 -12.51
C LEU A 249 4.75 -3.48 -13.69
N GLU A 250 5.96 -2.94 -13.49
CA GLU A 250 6.88 -2.68 -14.60
C GLU A 250 8.28 -3.27 -14.40
N HIS A 251 8.84 -3.18 -13.19
CA HIS A 251 10.13 -3.81 -12.88
C HIS A 251 10.21 -4.29 -11.44
N VAL A 252 11.21 -5.12 -11.17
CA VAL A 252 11.63 -5.50 -9.82
C VAL A 252 13.09 -5.14 -9.63
N GLU A 253 13.50 -5.03 -8.37
CA GLU A 253 14.91 -4.91 -8.01
C GLU A 253 15.32 -6.02 -7.03
N ILE A 254 16.50 -6.59 -7.26
CA ILE A 254 17.07 -7.71 -6.50
C ILE A 254 18.37 -7.27 -5.83
N VAL A 255 18.53 -7.64 -4.57
CA VAL A 255 19.71 -7.34 -3.79
C VAL A 255 20.75 -8.42 -4.03
N VAL A 256 21.91 -8.02 -4.55
CA VAL A 256 23.04 -8.94 -4.82
C VAL A 256 24.16 -8.81 -3.78
N GLY A 257 24.11 -7.80 -2.92
CA GLY A 257 25.11 -7.53 -1.89
C GLY A 257 24.70 -7.95 -0.49
N SER A 258 25.62 -7.72 0.42
CA SER A 258 25.58 -8.05 1.85
C SER A 258 25.69 -6.77 2.68
N PRO A 259 25.41 -6.81 4.00
CA PRO A 259 25.57 -5.64 4.86
C PRO A 259 26.98 -5.04 4.85
N GLU A 260 28.00 -5.84 4.53
CA GLU A 260 29.41 -5.46 4.49
C GLU A 260 29.75 -4.54 3.31
N ASP A 261 29.00 -4.67 2.21
CA ASP A 261 29.19 -3.89 0.99
C ASP A 261 28.78 -2.42 1.18
N GLY A 262 27.90 -2.15 2.16
CA GLY A 262 27.37 -0.81 2.39
C GLY A 262 26.49 -0.27 1.25
N VAL A 263 25.97 0.95 1.39
CA VAL A 263 25.03 1.56 0.44
C VAL A 263 25.69 2.41 -0.66
N GLU A 264 27.02 2.59 -0.56
CA GLU A 264 27.82 3.44 -1.45
C GLU A 264 28.76 2.61 -2.34
N GLY A 265 29.12 3.15 -3.50
CA GLY A 265 30.02 2.50 -4.45
C GLY A 265 29.30 1.49 -5.33
N ASN A 266 30.04 0.63 -6.03
CA ASN A 266 29.49 -0.31 -7.02
C ASN A 266 30.29 -1.62 -7.15
N GLN A 267 31.26 -1.88 -6.27
CA GLN A 267 32.17 -3.01 -6.41
C GLN A 267 31.43 -4.34 -6.44
N ARG A 268 30.42 -4.51 -5.59
CA ARG A 268 29.65 -5.75 -5.54
C ARG A 268 28.83 -5.99 -6.81
N LEU A 269 28.43 -4.94 -7.52
CA LEU A 269 27.77 -5.06 -8.83
C LEU A 269 28.76 -5.51 -9.91
N LEU A 270 29.98 -4.98 -9.90
CA LEU A 270 31.05 -5.42 -10.82
C LEU A 270 31.35 -6.91 -10.62
N ASP A 271 31.52 -7.34 -9.37
CA ASP A 271 31.76 -8.73 -9.02
C ASP A 271 30.60 -9.63 -9.47
N PHE A 272 29.36 -9.16 -9.30
CA PHE A 272 28.17 -9.88 -9.76
C PHE A 272 28.14 -10.01 -11.28
N MET A 273 28.40 -8.93 -12.03
CA MET A 273 28.48 -8.98 -13.50
C MET A 273 29.55 -9.97 -13.98
N ASP A 274 30.72 -9.97 -13.35
CA ASP A 274 31.81 -10.89 -13.69
C ASP A 274 31.44 -12.34 -13.37
N ALA A 275 30.80 -12.60 -12.22
CA ALA A 275 30.29 -13.92 -11.87
C ALA A 275 29.24 -14.41 -12.90
N CYS A 276 28.33 -13.54 -13.33
CA CYS A 276 27.34 -13.86 -14.36
C CYS A 276 28.00 -14.22 -15.69
N ARG A 277 29.01 -13.46 -16.12
CA ARG A 277 29.80 -13.75 -17.34
C ARG A 277 30.53 -15.09 -17.24
N GLN A 278 31.17 -15.37 -16.11
CA GLN A 278 31.89 -16.61 -15.87
C GLN A 278 30.97 -17.84 -15.85
N LYS A 279 29.76 -17.70 -15.30
CA LYS A 279 28.70 -18.72 -15.30
C LYS A 279 28.01 -18.88 -16.66
N GLY A 280 28.33 -18.04 -17.66
CA GLY A 280 27.74 -18.09 -19.00
C GLY A 280 26.28 -17.64 -19.06
N MET A 281 25.84 -16.78 -18.13
CA MET A 281 24.48 -16.24 -18.13
C MET A 281 24.23 -15.33 -19.32
N SER A 282 23.02 -15.38 -19.89
CA SER A 282 22.64 -14.61 -21.08
C SER A 282 22.16 -13.19 -20.72
N PHE A 283 22.95 -12.46 -19.93
CA PHE A 283 22.62 -11.08 -19.53
C PHE A 283 23.32 -10.03 -20.40
N ASN A 284 22.52 -9.13 -20.96
CA ASN A 284 22.99 -7.89 -21.54
C ASN A 284 22.67 -6.75 -20.56
N PHE A 285 23.65 -6.41 -19.71
CA PHE A 285 23.48 -5.42 -18.67
C PHE A 285 23.45 -3.98 -19.24
N ASP A 286 22.47 -3.21 -18.80
CA ASP A 286 22.48 -1.74 -18.86
C ASP A 286 23.12 -1.22 -17.57
N ASP A 287 24.29 -0.60 -17.71
CA ASP A 287 25.16 -0.15 -16.63
C ASP A 287 25.18 1.39 -16.47
N ARG A 288 24.24 2.10 -17.10
CA ARG A 288 24.20 3.59 -17.07
C ARG A 288 24.06 4.16 -15.65
N ALA A 289 23.52 3.39 -14.72
CA ALA A 289 23.35 3.77 -13.32
C ALA A 289 24.46 3.25 -12.39
N LEU A 290 25.44 2.51 -12.92
CA LEU A 290 26.54 1.92 -12.16
C LEU A 290 27.46 2.97 -11.51
N SER A 291 27.53 4.17 -12.09
CA SER A 291 28.39 5.26 -11.61
C SER A 291 27.76 6.12 -10.51
N LYS A 292 26.50 5.85 -10.11
CA LYS A 292 25.88 6.54 -8.98
C LYS A 292 26.68 6.24 -7.71
N THR A 293 26.97 7.27 -6.92
CA THR A 293 27.68 7.10 -5.64
C THR A 293 26.84 6.32 -4.63
N LEU A 294 25.54 6.56 -4.60
CA LEU A 294 24.58 5.93 -3.69
C LEU A 294 23.55 5.15 -4.49
N ASN A 295 23.20 3.94 -4.02
CA ASN A 295 22.24 3.06 -4.66
C ASN A 295 22.53 2.88 -6.17
N ALA A 296 23.79 2.58 -6.49
CA ALA A 296 24.16 2.15 -7.82
C ALA A 296 23.33 0.92 -8.20
N ASP A 297 22.94 0.87 -9.47
CA ASP A 297 22.19 -0.24 -10.02
C ASP A 297 22.70 -0.60 -11.43
N ILE A 298 22.50 -1.86 -11.78
CA ILE A 298 22.58 -2.37 -13.15
C ILE A 298 21.25 -3.03 -13.47
N SER A 299 20.87 -3.09 -14.73
CA SER A 299 19.60 -3.74 -15.11
C SER A 299 19.73 -4.64 -16.33
N VAL A 300 18.80 -5.59 -16.43
CA VAL A 300 18.64 -6.47 -17.58
C VAL A 300 17.19 -6.40 -18.04
N THR A 301 16.98 -6.37 -19.34
CA THR A 301 15.64 -6.52 -19.94
C THR A 301 15.45 -7.96 -20.36
N LEU A 302 14.41 -8.60 -19.83
CA LEU A 302 14.04 -9.97 -20.13
C LEU A 302 12.79 -9.99 -21.00
N THR A 303 12.94 -10.48 -22.23
CA THR A 303 11.85 -10.68 -23.18
C THR A 303 11.21 -12.06 -22.99
N GLU A 304 9.99 -12.24 -23.51
CA GLU A 304 9.47 -13.60 -23.67
C GLU A 304 10.46 -14.44 -24.51
N PRO A 305 10.77 -15.68 -24.09
CA PRO A 305 11.47 -16.59 -24.99
C PRO A 305 10.63 -16.72 -26.26
N ALA A 306 11.27 -16.65 -27.43
CA ALA A 306 10.59 -16.90 -28.71
C ALA A 306 9.78 -18.19 -28.56
N PRO A 307 8.49 -18.21 -28.98
CA PRO A 307 7.67 -19.40 -28.79
C PRO A 307 8.42 -20.57 -29.39
N ALA A 308 8.81 -21.53 -28.54
CA ALA A 308 9.31 -22.80 -29.01
C ALA A 308 8.28 -23.30 -30.03
N VAL A 309 8.73 -23.69 -31.22
CA VAL A 309 7.87 -24.27 -32.26
C VAL A 309 7.24 -25.54 -31.67
N MET A 310 6.14 -25.37 -30.94
CA MET A 310 5.37 -26.46 -30.40
C MET A 310 4.62 -27.06 -31.58
N HIS A 311 4.99 -28.28 -31.93
CA HIS A 311 4.21 -29.13 -32.79
C HIS A 311 2.75 -29.10 -32.32
N ARG A 312 1.87 -28.65 -33.22
CA ARG A 312 0.42 -28.63 -33.02
C ARG A 312 -0.07 -30.04 -32.77
N GLU A 313 -0.42 -30.37 -31.54
CA GLU A 313 -1.54 -31.28 -31.26
C GLU A 313 -2.36 -30.76 -30.07
N GLY A 314 -3.55 -30.26 -30.41
CA GLY A 314 -4.78 -30.24 -29.62
C GLY A 314 -4.72 -29.88 -28.14
N ILE A 315 -4.82 -28.58 -27.80
CA ILE A 315 -5.47 -28.16 -26.55
C ILE A 315 -6.50 -27.06 -26.84
N SER A 316 -7.66 -27.32 -26.29
CA SER A 316 -8.92 -26.58 -26.32
C SER A 316 -8.78 -25.09 -26.01
N SER A 317 -9.59 -24.31 -26.71
CA SER A 317 -9.77 -22.88 -26.61
C SER A 317 -10.21 -22.44 -25.21
N CYS A 318 -9.25 -22.05 -24.38
CA CYS A 318 -9.42 -21.00 -23.39
C CYS A 318 -8.47 -19.87 -23.81
N GLY A 319 -9.02 -18.73 -24.21
CA GLY A 319 -8.24 -17.60 -24.70
C GLY A 319 -7.20 -17.17 -23.67
N LYS A 320 -5.93 -17.51 -23.92
CA LYS A 320 -4.81 -16.90 -23.20
C LYS A 320 -4.74 -15.45 -23.65
N ALA A 321 -5.08 -14.53 -22.76
CA ALA A 321 -4.61 -13.16 -22.88
C ALA A 321 -3.07 -13.23 -23.01
N LEU A 322 -2.50 -12.62 -24.05
CA LEU A 322 -1.05 -12.39 -24.07
C LEU A 322 -0.71 -11.68 -22.76
N SER A 323 0.33 -12.13 -22.06
CA SER A 323 0.75 -11.48 -20.82
C SER A 323 1.08 -10.01 -21.12
N SER A 324 0.63 -9.08 -20.28
CA SER A 324 0.87 -7.63 -20.46
C SER A 324 2.36 -7.26 -20.35
N TRP A 325 3.24 -8.23 -20.13
CA TRP A 325 4.65 -8.07 -19.81
C TRP A 325 5.54 -8.66 -20.91
N SER A 326 5.35 -8.27 -22.17
CA SER A 326 6.21 -8.76 -23.28
C SER A 326 7.71 -8.54 -23.01
N GLU A 327 8.04 -7.49 -22.25
CA GLU A 327 9.35 -7.20 -21.69
C GLU A 327 9.21 -6.91 -20.19
N VAL A 328 10.18 -7.38 -19.39
CA VAL A 328 10.28 -7.03 -17.97
C VAL A 328 11.71 -6.63 -17.68
N VAL A 329 11.88 -5.54 -16.94
CA VAL A 329 13.20 -5.10 -16.46
C VAL A 329 13.42 -5.66 -15.06
N VAL A 330 14.62 -6.20 -14.84
CA VAL A 330 15.10 -6.59 -13.51
C VAL A 330 16.33 -5.76 -13.22
N LYS A 331 16.33 -5.03 -12.10
CA LYS A 331 17.53 -4.32 -11.65
C LYS A 331 18.20 -5.05 -10.50
N PHE A 332 19.49 -4.80 -10.36
CA PHE A 332 20.32 -5.34 -9.30
C PHE A 332 21.05 -4.21 -8.61
N HIS A 333 20.99 -4.22 -7.29
CA HIS A 333 21.59 -3.21 -6.42
C HIS A 333 22.19 -3.91 -5.19
N GLN A 334 23.07 -3.22 -4.48
CA GLN A 334 23.93 -3.87 -3.47
C GLN A 334 23.21 -4.02 -2.12
N ARG A 335 22.29 -3.10 -1.79
CA ARG A 335 21.59 -3.07 -0.51
C ARG A 335 20.09 -2.86 -0.72
N PRO A 336 19.25 -3.41 0.16
CA PRO A 336 17.82 -3.16 0.12
C PRO A 336 17.48 -1.67 0.20
N LEU A 337 16.42 -1.24 -0.48
CA LEU A 337 16.02 0.15 -0.59
C LEU A 337 15.66 0.74 0.78
N TYR A 338 15.14 -0.04 1.72
CA TYR A 338 14.86 0.46 3.07
C TYR A 338 16.13 0.90 3.82
N GLU A 339 17.29 0.28 3.57
CA GLU A 339 18.56 0.70 4.16
C GLU A 339 19.10 1.95 3.48
N VAL A 340 19.00 2.00 2.15
CA VAL A 340 19.35 3.18 1.35
C VAL A 340 18.55 4.39 1.83
N VAL A 341 17.22 4.26 1.90
CA VAL A 341 16.32 5.32 2.37
C VAL A 341 16.64 5.73 3.80
N HIS A 342 16.91 4.77 4.69
CA HIS A 342 17.32 5.08 6.06
C HIS A 342 18.62 5.89 6.10
N HIS A 343 19.61 5.51 5.29
CA HIS A 343 20.87 6.23 5.15
C HIS A 343 20.65 7.65 4.60
N GLU A 344 19.84 7.81 3.55
CA GLU A 344 19.54 9.12 2.97
C GLU A 344 18.86 10.05 3.97
N ILE A 345 17.86 9.56 4.71
CA ILE A 345 17.16 10.34 5.74
C ILE A 345 18.14 10.76 6.84
N LYS A 346 18.94 9.82 7.33
CA LYS A 346 19.91 10.04 8.42
C LYS A 346 20.95 11.10 8.05
N ASN A 347 21.39 11.11 6.79
CA ASN A 347 22.41 12.04 6.30
C ASN A 347 21.84 13.29 5.62
N GLY A 348 20.50 13.45 5.59
CA GLY A 348 19.85 14.62 5.00
C GLY A 348 19.98 14.70 3.46
N LEU A 349 20.14 13.56 2.79
CA LEU A 349 20.33 13.46 1.34
C LEU A 349 19.01 13.45 0.56
N VAL A 350 17.87 13.24 1.25
CA VAL A 350 16.55 13.23 0.61
C VAL A 350 16.19 14.62 0.11
N GLU A 351 16.10 14.78 -1.21
CA GLU A 351 15.50 15.96 -1.83
C GLU A 351 13.97 15.91 -1.63
N ARG A 352 13.41 16.88 -0.91
CA ARG A 352 11.97 16.90 -0.61
C ARG A 352 11.15 17.31 -1.83
N VAL A 353 9.95 16.74 -1.95
CA VAL A 353 8.95 17.23 -2.90
C VAL A 353 8.59 18.68 -2.57
N PRO A 354 8.75 19.63 -3.52
CA PRO A 354 8.46 21.03 -3.27
C PRO A 354 6.98 21.27 -2.97
N ASP A 355 6.70 22.21 -2.08
CA ASP A 355 5.34 22.64 -1.79
C ASP A 355 4.60 23.03 -3.09
N GLY A 356 3.38 22.53 -3.23
CA GLY A 356 2.53 22.76 -4.40
C GLY A 356 2.97 22.04 -5.68
N PHE A 357 3.90 21.06 -5.64
CA PHE A 357 4.26 20.25 -6.81
C PHE A 357 3.02 19.70 -7.53
N PHE A 358 2.14 19.03 -6.77
CA PHE A 358 0.92 18.42 -7.32
C PHE A 358 -0.09 19.47 -7.80
N ALA A 359 -0.25 20.58 -7.08
CA ALA A 359 -1.18 21.65 -7.46
C ALA A 359 -0.82 22.31 -8.80
N ARG A 360 0.47 22.33 -9.17
CA ARG A 360 0.94 22.89 -10.45
C ARG A 360 0.67 21.98 -11.66
N GLN A 361 0.37 20.71 -11.44
CA GLN A 361 0.15 19.71 -12.50
C GLN A 361 -1.33 19.64 -12.96
N ILE A 362 -2.26 20.31 -12.27
CA ILE A 362 -3.71 20.33 -12.57
C ILE A 362 -4.07 21.52 -13.50
N LYS A 363 -3.12 22.05 -14.28
CA LYS A 363 -3.33 23.21 -15.17
C LYS A 363 -3.25 22.83 -16.64
#